data_AF-L8K0W2-F1
#
_entry.id   AF-L8K0W2-F1
#
_cell.length_a   1.000
_cell.length_b   1.000
_cell.length_c   1.000
_cell.angle_alpha   90.00
_cell.angle_beta   90.00
_cell.angle_gamma   90.00
#
_symmetry.space_group_name_H-M   'P 1'
#
loop_
_entity.id
_entity.type
_entity.pdbx_description
1 polymer ?
#
loop_
_entity_poly.entity_id
_entity_poly.type
_entity_poly.pdbx_seq_one_letter_code
_entity_poly.pdbx_strand_id
1 'polypeptide(L)'
;MVQLEDLEILLRKITARHNDRFKVECLYSDGQGNTILMISFYNMQSKIFGRIAFQKETGEVRKCVYKNQRFRDAHNIVDALLDVYNYQRSA
;
A
#
# COMPACT_ATOMS: atom_id res chain seq x y z
N MET A 1 -1.96 -10.40 -12.75
CA MET A 1 -1.27 -10.70 -11.48
C MET A 1 -0.28 -9.59 -11.22
N VAL A 2 -0.42 -8.87 -10.11
CA VAL A 2 0.51 -7.80 -9.76
C VAL A 2 1.81 -8.42 -9.26
N GLN A 3 2.95 -8.01 -9.84
CA GLN A 3 4.25 -8.41 -9.33
C GLN A 3 4.62 -7.51 -8.15
N LEU A 4 4.95 -8.11 -7.02
CA LEU A 4 5.28 -7.37 -5.80
C LEU A 4 6.57 -6.54 -5.96
N GLU A 5 7.48 -7.00 -6.81
CA GLU A 5 8.75 -6.32 -7.14
C GLU A 5 8.50 -4.92 -7.73
N ASP A 6 7.49 -4.79 -8.60
CA ASP A 6 7.12 -3.50 -9.20
C ASP A 6 6.58 -2.52 -8.15
N LEU A 7 5.82 -3.03 -7.17
CA LEU A 7 5.31 -2.21 -6.07
C LEU A 7 6.44 -1.77 -5.13
N GLU A 8 7.48 -2.58 -4.98
CA GLU A 8 8.57 -2.32 -4.05
C GLU A 8 9.31 -1.01 -4.37
N ILE A 9 9.48 -0.69 -5.66
CA ILE A 9 10.12 0.55 -6.11
C ILE A 9 9.30 1.77 -5.65
N LEU A 10 7.97 1.74 -5.85
CA LEU A 10 7.08 2.81 -5.42
C LEU A 10 7.06 2.93 -3.90
N LEU A 11 6.97 1.81 -3.19
CA LEU A 11 6.97 1.78 -1.73
C LEU A 11 8.25 2.37 -1.15
N ARG A 12 9.41 2.04 -1.71
CA ARG A 12 10.70 2.63 -1.33
C ARG A 12 10.73 4.14 -1.57
N LYS A 13 10.19 4.63 -2.69
CA LYS A 13 10.09 6.07 -2.98
C LYS A 13 9.18 6.81 -2.01
N ILE A 14 8.05 6.21 -1.63
CA ILE A 14 7.15 6.73 -0.60
C ILE A 14 7.91 6.82 0.72
N THR A 15 8.56 5.75 1.19
CA THR A 15 9.14 5.77 2.53
C THR A 15 10.49 6.49 2.67
N ALA A 16 11.16 6.84 1.56
CA ALA A 16 12.52 7.40 1.57
C ALA A 16 12.68 8.72 2.36
N ARG A 17 11.66 9.58 2.40
CA ARG A 17 11.82 10.97 2.89
C ARG A 17 11.86 11.10 4.42
N HIS A 18 11.33 10.13 5.16
CA HIS A 18 11.11 10.27 6.62
C HIS A 18 11.62 9.10 7.46
N ASN A 19 12.49 8.23 6.90
CA ASN A 19 12.87 6.95 7.52
C ASN A 19 11.65 6.09 7.91
N ASP A 20 10.55 6.25 7.18
CA ASP A 20 9.39 5.41 7.33
C ASP A 20 9.73 4.00 6.81
N ARG A 21 8.96 3.01 7.25
CA ARG A 21 9.10 1.62 6.82
C ARG A 21 7.76 1.12 6.32
N PHE A 22 7.80 0.12 5.46
CA PHE A 22 6.60 -0.58 5.03
C PHE A 22 6.76 -2.09 5.27
N LYS A 23 5.63 -2.77 5.44
CA LYS A 23 5.55 -4.24 5.50
C LYS A 23 4.40 -4.70 4.62
N VAL A 24 4.62 -5.75 3.86
CA VAL A 24 3.57 -6.44 3.09
C VAL A 24 3.24 -7.75 3.79
N GLU A 25 1.97 -7.98 4.06
CA GLU A 25 1.48 -9.17 4.77
C GLU A 25 0.30 -9.78 4.03
N CYS A 26 0.20 -11.11 4.04
CA CYS A 26 -0.99 -11.81 3.60
C CYS A 26 -2.05 -11.75 4.72
N LEU A 27 -3.20 -11.14 4.44
CA LEU A 27 -4.34 -11.13 5.36
C LEU A 27 -5.24 -12.34 5.17
N TYR A 28 -5.37 -12.80 3.93
CA TYR A 28 -6.25 -13.89 3.56
C TYR A 28 -5.78 -14.52 2.25
N SER A 29 -5.88 -15.85 2.17
CA SER A 29 -5.77 -16.58 0.91
C SER A 29 -6.66 -17.81 0.98
N ASP A 30 -7.41 -18.08 -0.08
CA ASP A 30 -8.27 -19.27 -0.19
C ASP A 30 -7.63 -20.42 -0.97
N GLY A 31 -6.43 -20.21 -1.52
CA GLY A 31 -5.74 -21.18 -2.38
C GLY A 31 -6.39 -21.37 -3.77
N GLN A 32 -7.44 -20.62 -4.11
CA GLN A 32 -8.17 -20.69 -5.38
C GLN A 32 -8.05 -19.41 -6.22
N GLY A 33 -7.06 -18.57 -5.91
CA GLY A 33 -6.80 -17.33 -6.65
C GLY A 33 -7.48 -16.10 -6.05
N ASN A 34 -7.87 -16.15 -4.78
CA ASN A 34 -8.26 -14.97 -4.02
C ASN A 34 -7.29 -14.76 -2.86
N THR A 35 -6.32 -13.88 -3.04
CA THR A 35 -5.35 -13.51 -2.01
C THR A 35 -5.46 -12.02 -1.70
N ILE A 36 -5.73 -11.68 -0.45
CA ILE A 36 -5.72 -10.30 0.03
C ILE A 36 -4.40 -10.02 0.73
N LEU A 37 -3.66 -9.07 0.18
CA LEU A 37 -2.44 -8.54 0.77
C LEU A 37 -2.71 -7.19 1.42
N MET A 38 -1.94 -6.87 2.45
CA MET A 38 -1.94 -5.56 3.09
C MET A 38 -0.55 -4.98 3.15
N ILE A 39 -0.41 -3.76 2.67
CA ILE A 39 0.75 -2.91 2.90
C ILE A 39 0.45 -2.07 4.15
N SER A 40 1.30 -2.15 5.16
CA SER A 40 1.27 -1.28 6.34
C SER A 40 2.47 -0.33 6.33
N PHE A 41 2.25 0.95 6.60
CA PHE A 41 3.28 1.99 6.72
C PHE A 41 3.51 2.35 8.18
N TYR A 42 4.77 2.39 8.60
CA TYR A 42 5.24 2.61 9.97
C TYR A 42 6.20 3.77 10.03
N ASN A 43 6.06 4.61 11.05
CA ASN A 43 7.05 5.66 11.33
C ASN A 43 8.24 5.08 12.13
N MET A 44 9.24 5.92 12.44
CA MET A 44 10.40 5.51 13.24
C MET A 44 10.05 4.97 14.65
N GLN A 45 8.89 5.33 15.19
CA GLN A 45 8.38 4.83 16.48
C GLN A 45 7.59 3.52 16.34
N SER A 46 7.63 2.87 15.16
CA SER A 46 6.84 1.68 14.82
C SER A 46 5.32 1.89 14.90
N LYS A 47 4.84 3.14 14.89
CA LYS A 47 3.42 3.45 14.86
C LYS A 47 2.92 3.36 13.42
N ILE A 48 1.86 2.59 13.23
CA ILE A 48 1.18 2.50 11.93
C ILE A 48 0.47 3.82 11.64
N PHE A 49 0.70 4.37 10.45
CA PHE A 49 0.02 5.57 9.98
C PHE A 49 -0.64 5.40 8.61
N GLY A 50 -0.46 4.26 7.95
CA GLY A 50 -1.13 3.95 6.70
C GLY A 50 -1.33 2.46 6.50
N ARG A 51 -2.42 2.08 5.82
CA ARG A 51 -2.74 0.72 5.41
C ARG A 51 -3.41 0.71 4.05
N ILE A 52 -2.94 -0.18 3.17
CA ILE A 52 -3.56 -0.43 1.86
C ILE A 52 -3.80 -1.93 1.73
N ALA A 53 -5.05 -2.34 1.58
CA ALA A 53 -5.43 -3.73 1.35
C ALA A 53 -5.86 -3.90 -0.11
N PHE A 54 -5.32 -4.91 -0.79
CA PHE A 54 -5.59 -5.16 -2.20
C PHE A 54 -5.56 -6.65 -2.52
N GLN A 55 -6.25 -7.04 -3.59
CA GLN A 55 -6.23 -8.40 -4.11
C GLN A 55 -4.99 -8.61 -4.99
N LYS A 56 -4.19 -9.64 -4.69
CA LYS A 56 -2.91 -9.90 -5.38
C LYS A 56 -3.09 -10.16 -6.88
N GLU A 57 -4.13 -10.89 -7.23
CA GLU A 57 -4.35 -11.40 -8.58
C GLU A 57 -4.78 -10.28 -9.54
N THR A 58 -5.68 -9.41 -9.08
CA THR A 58 -6.29 -8.34 -9.87
C THR A 58 -5.66 -6.96 -9.61
N GLY A 59 -4.99 -6.77 -8.47
CA GLY A 59 -4.54 -5.46 -8.01
C GLY A 59 -5.65 -4.59 -7.44
N GLU A 60 -6.88 -5.13 -7.30
CA GLU A 60 -8.03 -4.36 -6.85
C GLU A 60 -7.87 -3.93 -5.39
N VAL A 61 -7.97 -2.62 -5.12
CA VAL A 61 -7.83 -2.08 -3.77
C VAL A 61 -9.17 -2.15 -3.03
N ARG A 62 -9.16 -2.81 -1.88
CA ARG A 62 -10.33 -2.90 -0.99
C ARG A 62 -10.35 -1.78 0.05
N LYS A 63 -9.18 -1.26 0.41
CA LYS A 63 -9.03 -0.20 1.40
C LYS A 63 -7.73 0.56 1.19
N CYS A 64 -7.77 1.89 1.23
CA CYS A 64 -6.59 2.75 1.24
C CYS A 64 -6.77 3.86 2.28
N VAL A 65 -5.94 3.84 3.33
CA VAL A 65 -5.88 4.89 4.35
C VAL A 65 -4.42 5.26 4.59
N TYR A 66 -4.09 6.55 4.55
CA TYR A 66 -2.73 7.03 4.77
C TYR A 66 -2.75 8.39 5.48
N LYS A 67 -2.05 8.50 6.62
CA LYS A 67 -2.00 9.69 7.50
C LYS A 67 -3.39 10.27 7.81
N ASN A 68 -4.33 9.41 8.23
CA ASN A 68 -5.74 9.74 8.49
C ASN A 68 -6.57 10.21 7.28
N GLN A 69 -6.01 10.21 6.08
CA GLN A 69 -6.77 10.43 4.85
C GLN A 69 -7.21 9.10 4.25
N ARG A 70 -8.48 9.03 3.87
CA ARG A 70 -9.02 7.92 3.09
C ARG A 70 -8.99 8.32 1.63
N PHE A 71 -8.20 7.61 0.84
CA PHE A 71 -8.18 7.77 -0.60
C PHE A 71 -9.40 7.01 -1.14
N ARG A 72 -10.33 7.73 -1.79
CA ARG A 72 -11.50 7.11 -2.43
C ARG A 72 -11.10 6.63 -3.82
N ASP A 73 -11.69 5.51 -4.21
CA ASP A 73 -11.83 5.07 -5.61
C ASP A 73 -10.56 4.76 -6.40
N ALA A 74 -9.41 4.58 -5.74
CA ALA A 74 -8.27 3.94 -6.40
C ALA A 74 -8.64 2.48 -6.67
N HIS A 75 -9.04 2.17 -7.91
CA HIS A 75 -9.43 0.81 -8.29
C HIS A 75 -8.23 -0.12 -8.32
N ASN A 76 -7.04 0.41 -8.63
CA ASN A 76 -5.80 -0.34 -8.76
C ASN A 76 -4.77 0.08 -7.71
N ILE A 77 -3.98 -0.89 -7.23
CA ILE A 77 -2.92 -0.69 -6.24
C ILE A 77 -1.82 0.28 -6.71
N VAL A 78 -1.48 0.27 -7.99
CA VAL A 78 -0.47 1.17 -8.54
C VAL A 78 -0.94 2.62 -8.44
N ASP A 79 -2.17 2.90 -8.85
CA ASP A 79 -2.79 4.23 -8.75
C ASP A 79 -2.87 4.69 -7.29
N ALA A 80 -3.29 3.80 -6.38
CA ALA A 80 -3.33 4.09 -4.95
C ALA A 80 -1.95 4.48 -4.39
N LEU A 81 -0.88 3.79 -4.81
CA LEU A 81 0.49 4.12 -4.40
C LEU A 81 0.98 5.43 -5.01
N LEU A 82 0.63 5.72 -6.27
CA LEU A 82 0.94 6.99 -6.91
C LEU A 82 0.24 8.17 -6.22
N ASP A 83 -1.02 8.01 -5.83
CA ASP A 83 -1.76 9.01 -5.06
C ASP A 83 -1.10 9.27 -3.70
N VAL A 84 -0.71 8.21 -2.98
CA VAL A 84 0.03 8.33 -1.71
C VAL A 84 1.39 9.02 -1.93
N TYR A 85 2.10 8.68 -2.99
CA TYR A 85 3.38 9.31 -3.34
C TYR A 85 3.21 10.82 -3.63
N ASN A 86 2.20 11.19 -4.42
CA ASN A 86 1.91 12.58 -4.75
C ASN A 86 1.45 13.38 -3.53
N TYR A 87 0.63 12.76 -2.66
CA TYR A 87 0.24 13.33 -1.38
C TYR A 87 1.47 13.64 -0.52
N GLN A 88 2.39 12.68 -0.38
CA GLN A 88 3.61 12.88 0.42
C GLN A 88 4.58 13.91 -0.17
N ARG A 89 4.55 14.13 -1.49
CA ARG A 89 5.34 15.21 -2.12
C ARG A 89 4.74 16.59 -1.90
N SER A 90 3.41 16.66 -1.82
CA SER A 90 2.67 17.91 -1.63
C SER A 90 2.55 18.34 -0.17
N ALA A 91 2.78 17.41 0.76
CA ALA A 91 2.85 17.63 2.21
C ALA A 91 4.28 17.99 2.68
#